data_AF-A0A849RZX6-F1
#
_entry.id   AF-A0A849RZX6-F1
#
_cell.length_a   1.000
_cell.length_b   1.000
_cell.length_c   1.000
_cell.angle_alpha   90.00
_cell.angle_beta   90.00
_cell.angle_gamma   90.00
#
_symmetry.space_group_name_H-M   'P 1'
#
loop_
_entity.id
_entity.type
_entity.pdbx_description
1 polymer ?
#
loop_
_entity_poly.entity_id
_entity_poly.type
_entity_poly.pdbx_seq_one_letter_code
_entity_poly.pdbx_strand_id
1 'polypeptide(L)'
;MTEMQSLGCDPADDVWRWFTQNGPHGPNFTWSQTRQNPPGYAGVEHLDRNVKEKIDNDPAFLAKIQTIIKAALLSTNLLVLSRAIQVAAVIGRQEDLTQLGVLTKHENESIASDARAALFYLRKKLRSEK
;
A
#
# COMPACT_ATOMS: atom_id res chain seq x y z
N MET A 1 14.17 0.48 20.68
CA MET A 1 13.78 -0.33 19.51
C MET A 1 12.66 0.45 18.83
N THR A 2 12.81 0.82 17.55
CA THR A 2 11.74 1.54 16.85
C THR A 2 10.61 0.56 16.48
N GLU A 3 9.38 1.05 16.32
CA GLU A 3 8.25 0.21 15.90
C GLU A 3 8.56 -0.57 14.62
N MET A 4 9.31 0.01 13.69
CA MET A 4 9.76 -0.67 12.49
C MET A 4 10.65 -1.89 12.78
N GLN A 5 11.57 -1.79 13.75
CA GLN A 5 12.38 -2.94 14.16
C GLN A 5 11.53 -4.05 14.79
N SER A 6 10.46 -3.71 15.52
CA SER A 6 9.52 -4.71 16.03
C SER A 6 8.63 -5.36 14.96
N LEU A 7 8.51 -4.74 13.79
CA LEU A 7 7.83 -5.30 12.61
C LEU A 7 8.77 -6.17 11.75
N GLY A 8 10.01 -6.44 12.21
CA GLY A 8 11.00 -7.23 11.47
C GLY A 8 11.67 -6.46 10.34
N CYS A 9 11.73 -5.13 10.42
CA CYS A 9 12.44 -4.29 9.46
C CYS A 9 13.94 -4.55 9.50
N ASP A 10 14.48 -5.04 8.39
CA ASP A 10 15.91 -5.02 8.09
C ASP A 10 16.20 -3.80 7.19
N PRO A 11 16.94 -2.78 7.66
CA PRO A 11 17.33 -1.63 6.84
C PRO A 11 18.17 -1.98 5.62
N ALA A 12 18.79 -3.17 5.57
CA ALA A 12 19.51 -3.68 4.42
C ALA A 12 18.58 -4.36 3.39
N ASP A 13 17.30 -4.59 3.71
CA ASP A 13 16.33 -5.15 2.77
C ASP A 13 15.83 -4.08 1.80
N ASP A 14 16.14 -4.28 0.52
CA ASP A 14 15.78 -3.38 -0.57
C ASP A 14 14.27 -3.18 -0.74
N VAL A 15 13.45 -4.17 -0.38
CA VAL A 15 11.99 -4.08 -0.44
C VAL A 15 11.47 -3.20 0.69
N TRP A 16 12.02 -3.33 1.89
CA TRP A 16 11.73 -2.44 3.02
C TRP A 16 12.15 -1.01 2.75
N ARG A 17 13.35 -0.82 2.19
CA ARG A 17 13.85 0.49 1.78
C ARG A 17 12.96 1.11 0.72
N TRP A 18 12.55 0.35 -0.28
CA TRP A 18 11.59 0.80 -1.28
C TRP A 18 10.26 1.20 -0.62
N PHE A 19 9.69 0.36 0.23
CA PHE A 19 8.41 0.62 0.90
C PHE A 19 8.44 1.90 1.76
N THR A 20 9.57 2.17 2.43
CA THR A 20 9.70 3.31 3.35
C THR A 20 10.21 4.60 2.70
N GLN A 21 10.75 4.55 1.48
CA GLN A 21 11.36 5.72 0.86
C GLN A 21 10.75 6.07 -0.50
N ASN A 22 10.40 5.08 -1.32
CA ASN A 22 10.23 5.28 -2.77
C ASN A 22 8.93 4.71 -3.36
N GLY A 23 8.29 3.74 -2.71
CA GLY A 23 7.16 3.02 -3.28
C GLY A 23 5.85 3.76 -3.12
N PRO A 24 5.23 3.72 -1.94
CA PRO A 24 4.03 4.47 -1.63
C PRO A 24 4.33 5.93 -1.27
N HIS A 25 3.61 6.85 -1.92
CA HIS A 25 3.80 8.29 -1.77
C HIS A 25 3.29 8.84 -0.42
N GLY A 26 2.71 7.99 0.43
CA GLY A 26 2.26 8.36 1.77
C GLY A 26 1.30 9.55 1.70
N PRO A 27 1.60 10.69 2.36
CA PRO A 27 0.71 11.85 2.38
C PRO A 27 0.51 12.52 1.00
N ASN A 28 1.42 12.28 0.04
CA ASN A 28 1.33 12.86 -1.30
C ASN A 28 0.55 11.96 -2.28
N PHE A 29 -0.01 10.85 -1.81
CA PHE A 29 -0.74 9.92 -2.65
C PHE A 29 -2.13 10.45 -3.00
N THR A 30 -2.57 10.24 -4.25
CA THR A 30 -3.85 10.73 -4.76
C THR A 30 -4.72 9.56 -5.25
N TRP A 31 -5.85 9.33 -4.56
CA TRP A 31 -6.80 8.26 -4.88
C TRP A 31 -7.74 8.60 -6.04
N SER A 32 -8.06 9.87 -6.20
CA SER A 32 -9.02 10.40 -7.18
C SER A 32 -8.28 11.13 -8.31
N GLN A 33 -7.50 10.38 -9.08
CA GLN A 33 -7.00 10.89 -10.36
C GLN A 33 -8.10 10.77 -11.40
N THR A 34 -8.59 11.91 -11.88
CA THR A 34 -9.55 11.98 -12.98
C THR A 34 -8.86 12.60 -14.19
N ARG A 35 -9.38 12.33 -15.39
CA ARG A 35 -8.90 12.91 -16.66
C ARG A 35 -8.90 14.46 -16.68
N GLN A 36 -9.59 15.09 -15.72
CA GLN A 36 -9.78 16.54 -15.58
C GLN A 36 -8.76 17.20 -14.63
N ASN A 37 -8.02 16.43 -13.83
CA ASN A 37 -6.93 16.91 -12.98
C ASN A 37 -5.62 16.24 -13.44
N PRO A 38 -4.85 16.88 -14.34
CA PRO A 38 -3.60 16.34 -14.87
C PRO A 38 -2.51 16.26 -13.79
N PRO A 39 -1.41 15.53 -14.03
CA PRO A 39 -0.78 14.68 -13.02
C PRO A 39 -0.02 15.44 -11.93
N GLY A 40 -0.33 15.11 -10.68
CA GLY A 40 0.70 14.85 -9.68
C GLY A 40 1.13 13.39 -9.84
N TYR A 41 2.44 13.13 -9.90
CA TYR A 41 3.10 11.85 -10.25
C TYR A 41 2.76 10.63 -9.35
N ALA A 42 1.75 10.70 -8.48
CA ALA A 42 1.60 9.87 -7.29
C ALA A 42 0.18 9.30 -7.10
N GLY A 43 -0.31 8.47 -8.02
CA GLY A 43 -1.63 7.84 -7.94
C GLY A 43 -1.60 6.31 -8.04
N VAL A 44 -2.78 5.68 -7.91
CA VAL A 44 -2.93 4.21 -7.89
C VAL A 44 -2.36 3.53 -9.13
N GLU A 45 -2.60 4.09 -10.32
CA GLU A 45 -2.09 3.52 -11.58
C GLU A 45 -0.56 3.61 -11.69
N HIS A 46 0.03 4.69 -11.19
CA HIS A 46 1.49 4.84 -11.16
C HIS A 46 2.12 3.85 -10.16
N LEU A 47 1.52 3.72 -8.97
CA LEU A 47 1.97 2.74 -7.99
C LEU A 47 1.85 1.30 -8.52
N ASP A 48 0.76 0.96 -9.20
CA ASP A 48 0.58 -0.33 -9.85
C ASP A 48 1.66 -0.63 -10.88
N ARG A 49 1.99 0.34 -11.74
CA ARG A 49 3.08 0.19 -12.70
C ARG A 49 4.43 -0.01 -12.02
N ASN A 50 4.78 0.82 -11.04
CA ASN A 50 6.04 0.69 -10.31
C ASN A 50 6.17 -0.67 -9.62
N VAL A 51 5.08 -1.14 -9.01
CA VAL A 51 5.09 -2.44 -8.32
C VAL A 51 5.21 -3.58 -9.33
N LYS A 52 4.53 -3.51 -10.47
CA LYS A 52 4.68 -4.51 -11.55
C LYS A 52 6.12 -4.54 -12.08
N GLU A 53 6.71 -3.39 -12.38
CA GLU A 53 8.11 -3.31 -12.82
C GLU A 53 9.06 -3.93 -11.78
N LYS A 54 8.79 -3.74 -10.48
CA LYS A 54 9.59 -4.37 -9.42
C LYS A 54 9.41 -5.89 -9.39
N ILE A 55 8.19 -6.39 -9.55
CA ILE A 55 7.89 -7.83 -9.60
C ILE A 55 8.53 -8.48 -10.83
N ASP A 56 8.48 -7.82 -11.98
CA ASP A 56 9.05 -8.32 -13.24
C ASP A 56 10.59 -8.42 -13.15
N ASN A 57 11.23 -7.47 -12.45
CA ASN A 57 12.68 -7.48 -12.22
C ASN A 57 13.13 -8.44 -11.10
N ASP A 58 12.31 -8.60 -10.05
CA ASP A 58 12.56 -9.51 -8.93
C ASP A 58 11.27 -10.23 -8.54
N PRO A 59 11.05 -11.49 -8.99
CA PRO A 59 9.87 -12.25 -8.62
C PRO A 59 9.71 -12.47 -7.11
N ALA A 60 10.80 -12.46 -6.34
CA ALA A 60 10.75 -12.58 -4.88
C ALA A 60 10.22 -11.30 -4.21
N PHE A 61 10.23 -10.16 -4.91
CA PHE A 61 9.71 -8.89 -4.44
C PHE A 61 8.28 -9.04 -3.95
N LEU A 62 7.41 -9.71 -4.72
CA LEU A 62 5.99 -9.86 -4.38
C LEU A 62 5.79 -10.54 -3.02
N ALA A 63 6.48 -11.65 -2.78
CA ALA A 63 6.36 -12.38 -1.52
C ALA A 63 6.86 -11.55 -0.33
N LYS A 64 8.00 -10.86 -0.51
CA LYS A 64 8.56 -9.99 0.53
C LYS A 64 7.66 -8.82 0.85
N ILE A 65 7.20 -8.08 -0.17
CA ILE A 65 6.37 -6.89 0.05
C ILE A 65 5.02 -7.26 0.66
N GLN A 66 4.47 -8.45 0.36
CA GLN A 66 3.26 -8.94 1.01
C GLN A 66 3.45 -9.19 2.50
N THR A 67 4.58 -9.79 2.91
CA THR A 67 4.91 -9.94 4.33
C THR A 67 5.04 -8.58 5.02
N ILE A 68 5.68 -7.62 4.36
CA ILE A 68 5.84 -6.25 4.86
C ILE A 68 4.48 -5.58 5.08
N ILE A 69 3.57 -5.66 4.10
CA ILE A 69 2.24 -5.05 4.18
C ILE A 69 1.43 -5.65 5.33
N LYS A 70 1.46 -6.98 5.50
CA LYS A 70 0.74 -7.65 6.58
C LYS A 70 1.15 -7.13 7.96
N ALA A 71 2.46 -6.93 8.17
CA ALA A 71 2.98 -6.34 9.39
C ALA A 71 2.63 -4.84 9.49
N ALA A 72 2.83 -4.08 8.41
CA ALA A 72 2.64 -2.64 8.37
C ALA A 72 1.17 -2.21 8.54
N LEU A 73 0.20 -3.03 8.13
CA LEU A 73 -1.23 -2.79 8.35
C LEU A 73 -1.65 -2.90 9.83
N LEU A 74 -0.76 -3.39 10.71
CA LEU A 74 -0.95 -3.42 12.16
C LEU A 74 -0.19 -2.29 12.88
N SER A 75 0.51 -1.44 12.13
CA SER A 75 1.31 -0.37 12.70
C SER A 75 0.44 0.76 13.26
N THR A 76 0.85 1.28 14.42
CA THR A 76 0.36 2.51 15.03
C THR A 76 0.94 3.77 14.38
N ASN A 77 2.07 3.65 13.66
CA ASN A 77 2.62 4.75 12.87
C ASN A 77 1.75 5.00 11.63
N LEU A 78 1.04 6.13 11.64
CA LEU A 78 0.12 6.52 10.58
C LEU A 78 0.77 6.61 9.20
N LEU A 79 2.04 6.99 9.10
CA LEU A 79 2.75 7.04 7.82
C LEU A 79 3.00 5.63 7.27
N VAL A 80 3.40 4.70 8.13
CA VAL A 80 3.61 3.29 7.77
C VAL A 80 2.28 2.65 7.37
N LEU A 81 1.24 2.91 8.15
CA LEU A 81 -0.10 2.40 7.91
C LEU A 81 -0.68 2.91 6.60
N SER A 82 -0.64 4.22 6.33
CA SER A 82 -1.11 4.81 5.07
C SER A 82 -0.39 4.21 3.87
N ARG A 83 0.93 4.05 3.95
CA ARG A 83 1.73 3.39 2.92
C ARG A 83 1.34 1.93 2.69
N ALA A 84 1.10 1.18 3.76
CA ALA A 84 0.63 -0.20 3.68
C ALA A 84 -0.72 -0.28 2.98
N ILE A 85 -1.65 0.62 3.30
CA ILE A 85 -2.97 0.71 2.66
C ILE A 85 -2.84 0.99 1.15
N GLN A 86 -1.96 1.91 0.76
CA GLN A 86 -1.71 2.25 -0.64
C GLN A 86 -1.20 1.05 -1.44
N VAL A 87 -0.19 0.34 -0.92
CA VAL A 87 0.36 -0.83 -1.61
C VAL A 87 -0.63 -2.01 -1.59
N ALA A 88 -1.38 -2.20 -0.50
CA ALA A 88 -2.43 -3.22 -0.43
C ALA A 88 -3.54 -3.01 -1.47
N ALA A 89 -3.85 -1.77 -1.84
CA ALA A 89 -4.80 -1.49 -2.92
C ALA A 89 -4.36 -2.07 -4.29
N VAL A 90 -3.06 -2.22 -4.48
CA VAL A 90 -2.43 -2.61 -5.73
C VAL A 90 -2.12 -4.10 -5.78
N ILE A 91 -1.54 -4.68 -4.72
CA ILE A 91 -1.10 -6.09 -4.69
C ILE A 91 -1.80 -6.95 -3.65
N GLY A 92 -2.79 -6.38 -2.95
CA GLY A 92 -3.58 -7.10 -1.99
C GLY A 92 -4.33 -8.27 -2.63
N ARG A 93 -4.71 -9.21 -1.77
CA ARG A 93 -5.50 -10.40 -2.07
C ARG A 93 -6.86 -10.31 -1.37
N GLN A 94 -7.69 -11.32 -1.61
CA GLN A 94 -9.01 -11.43 -0.98
C GLN A 94 -8.95 -11.35 0.56
N GLU A 95 -7.91 -11.91 1.18
CA GLU A 95 -7.70 -11.89 2.63
C GLU A 95 -7.47 -10.46 3.19
N ASP A 96 -6.84 -9.57 2.42
CA ASP A 96 -6.51 -8.21 2.84
C ASP A 96 -7.75 -7.30 2.90
N LEU A 97 -8.83 -7.66 2.20
CA LEU A 97 -10.10 -6.92 2.23
C LEU A 97 -10.70 -6.83 3.63
N THR A 98 -10.52 -7.86 4.45
CA THR A 98 -11.03 -7.85 5.84
C THR A 98 -10.27 -6.84 6.68
N GLN A 99 -8.94 -6.84 6.59
CA GLN A 99 -8.09 -5.94 7.36
C GLN A 99 -8.27 -4.48 6.94
N LEU A 100 -8.30 -4.20 5.64
CA LEU A 100 -8.65 -2.87 5.12
C LEU A 100 -10.08 -2.46 5.52
N GLY A 101 -11.02 -3.42 5.58
CA GLY A 101 -12.38 -3.23 6.06
C GLY A 101 -12.44 -2.64 7.47
N VAL A 102 -11.65 -3.18 8.40
CA VAL A 102 -11.55 -2.68 9.78
C VAL A 102 -11.02 -1.23 9.79
N LEU A 103 -9.99 -0.95 8.98
CA LEU A 103 -9.35 0.37 8.91
C LEU A 103 -10.26 1.48 8.37
N THR A 104 -11.37 1.17 7.72
CA THR A 104 -12.37 2.19 7.31
C THR A 104 -13.06 2.91 8.46
N LYS A 105 -12.92 2.39 9.68
CA LYS A 105 -13.45 2.96 10.92
C LYS A 105 -12.34 3.48 11.85
N HIS A 106 -11.13 3.65 11.31
CA HIS A 106 -9.99 4.14 12.08
C HIS A 106 -10.26 5.56 12.62
N GLU A 107 -9.78 5.86 13.82
CA GLU A 107 -10.01 7.16 14.49
C GLU A 107 -9.41 8.34 13.71
N ASN A 108 -8.29 8.09 13.03
CA ASN A 108 -7.71 9.03 12.08
C ASN A 108 -8.47 8.99 10.75
N GLU A 109 -9.16 10.08 10.43
CA GLU A 109 -10.02 10.19 9.23
C GLU A 109 -9.25 10.04 7.92
N SER A 110 -7.98 10.45 7.85
CA SER A 110 -7.14 10.26 6.66
C SER A 110 -6.90 8.78 6.39
N ILE A 111 -6.59 8.00 7.44
CA ILE A 111 -6.45 6.54 7.35
C ILE A 111 -7.78 5.88 6.95
N ALA A 112 -8.89 6.30 7.56
CA ALA A 112 -10.21 5.77 7.22
C ALA A 112 -10.56 6.04 5.75
N SER A 113 -10.26 7.23 5.25
CA SER A 113 -10.45 7.61 3.85
C SER A 113 -9.57 6.79 2.91
N ASP A 114 -8.27 6.67 3.20
CA ASP A 114 -7.32 5.84 2.44
C ASP A 114 -7.80 4.39 2.37
N ALA A 115 -8.24 3.81 3.50
CA ALA A 115 -8.72 2.44 3.57
C ALA A 115 -9.98 2.22 2.72
N ARG A 116 -10.93 3.18 2.74
CA ARG A 116 -12.14 3.12 1.89
C ARG A 116 -11.77 3.15 0.40
N ALA A 117 -10.84 4.01 0.02
CA ALA A 117 -10.37 4.10 -1.35
C ALA A 117 -9.62 2.81 -1.77
N ALA A 118 -8.70 2.32 -0.93
CA ALA A 118 -7.97 1.08 -1.16
C ALA A 118 -8.92 -0.11 -1.38
N LEU A 119 -9.95 -0.25 -0.54
CA LEU A 119 -10.98 -1.28 -0.70
C LEU A 119 -11.70 -1.19 -2.03
N PHE A 120 -12.07 0.02 -2.46
CA PHE A 120 -12.74 0.22 -3.75
C PHE A 120 -11.85 -0.28 -4.90
N TYR A 121 -10.58 0.14 -4.93
CA TYR A 121 -9.63 -0.26 -5.96
C TYR A 121 -9.33 -1.76 -5.93
N LEU A 122 -9.05 -2.33 -4.76
CA LEU A 122 -8.77 -3.76 -4.62
C LEU A 122 -9.96 -4.63 -5.04
N ARG A 123 -11.19 -4.27 -4.64
CA ARG A 123 -12.41 -4.97 -5.09
C ARG A 123 -12.64 -4.86 -6.59
N LYS A 124 -12.31 -3.73 -7.20
CA LYS A 124 -12.39 -3.57 -8.66
C LYS A 124 -11.39 -4.50 -9.33
N LYS A 125 -10.13 -4.50 -8.89
CA LYS A 125 -9.06 -5.36 -9.39
C LYS A 125 -9.41 -6.85 -9.30
N LEU A 126 -9.76 -7.35 -8.11
CA LEU A 126 -10.07 -8.76 -7.87
C LEU A 126 -11.30 -9.27 -8.65
N ARG A 127 -12.18 -8.37 -9.10
CA ARG A 127 -13.30 -8.73 -10.00
C ARG A 127 -12.87 -8.85 -11.46
N SER A 128 -11.85 -8.11 -11.88
CA SER A 128 -11.32 -8.14 -13.24
C SER A 128 -10.34 -9.30 -13.49
N GLU A 129 -9.82 -9.93 -12.44
CA GLU A 129 -8.92 -11.09 -12.50
C GLU A 129 -9.65 -12.44 -12.46
N LYS A 130 -10.99 -12.43 -12.37
CA LYS A 130 -11.84 -13.62 -12.47
C LYS A 130 -12.32 -13.82 -13.90
#